data_AF-A0A942AFS7-F1
#
_entry.id   AF-A0A942AFS7-F1
#
_cell.length_a   1.000
_cell.length_b   1.000
_cell.length_c   1.000
_cell.angle_alpha   90.00
_cell.angle_beta   90.00
_cell.angle_gamma   90.00
#
_symmetry.space_group_name_H-M   'P 1'
#
loop_
_entity.id
_entity.type
_entity.pdbx_description
1 polymer ?
#
loop_
_entity_poly.entity_id
_entity_poly.type
_entity_poly.pdbx_seq_one_letter_code
_entity_poly.pdbx_strand_id
1 'polypeptide(L)' 'MVKREFVKEISERMSITQVEAKQFVKVFQDILTEELQQNRPLELQGFGTFSS' A
#
# COMPACT_ATOMS: atom_id res chain seq x y z
N MET A 1 13.04 -0.62 -7.03
CA MET A 1 11.69 -0.47 -7.61
C MET A 1 11.28 0.98 -7.52
N VAL A 2 11.02 1.62 -8.66
CA VAL A 2 10.50 2.99 -8.71
C VAL A 2 8.98 2.94 -8.54
N LYS A 3 8.35 4.00 -7.99
CA LYS A 3 6.88 4.10 -7.81
C LYS A 3 6.08 3.72 -9.08
N ARG A 4 6.62 4.00 -10.27
CA ARG A 4 6.01 3.63 -11.56
C ARG A 4 6.02 2.12 -11.81
N GLU A 5 7.14 1.45 -11.54
CA GLU A 5 7.27 0.00 -11.70
C GLU A 5 6.33 -0.74 -10.75
N PHE A 6 6.21 -0.26 -9.51
CA PHE A 6 5.30 -0.83 -8.52
C PHE A 6 3.82 -0.77 -8.94
N VAL A 7 3.39 0.41 -9.39
CA VAL A 7 2.02 0.63 -9.89
C VAL A 7 1.73 -0.26 -11.09
N LYS A 8 2.69 -0.38 -12.00
CA LYS A 8 2.56 -1.24 -13.18
C LYS A 8 2.37 -2.70 -12.77
N GLU A 9 3.23 -3.21 -11.90
CA GLU A 9 3.17 -4.59 -11.40
C GLU A 9 1.82 -4.89 -10.72
N ILE A 10 1.32 -3.96 -9.89
CA ILE A 10 0.00 -4.08 -9.27
C ILE A 10 -1.11 -4.12 -10.33
N SER A 11 -1.06 -3.21 -11.31
CA SER A 11 -2.08 -3.16 -12.37
C SER A 11 -2.14 -4.46 -13.18
N GLU A 12 -0.98 -5.05 -13.49
CA GLU A 12 -0.89 -6.30 -14.24
C GLU A 12 -1.40 -7.48 -13.39
N ARG A 13 -0.93 -7.62 -12.15
CA ARG A 13 -1.33 -8.74 -11.26
C ARG A 13 -2.79 -8.71 -10.85
N MET A 14 -3.36 -7.52 -10.67
CA MET A 14 -4.78 -7.35 -10.33
C MET A 14 -5.67 -7.29 -11.56
N SER A 15 -5.12 -7.24 -12.78
CA SER A 15 -5.86 -7.04 -14.03
C SER A 15 -6.76 -5.79 -14.00
N ILE A 16 -6.21 -4.68 -13.49
CA ILE A 16 -6.87 -3.36 -13.40
C ILE A 16 -6.09 -2.31 -14.19
N THR A 17 -6.68 -1.15 -14.42
CA THR A 17 -5.97 -0.04 -15.05
C THR A 17 -4.86 0.52 -14.15
N GLN A 18 -3.84 1.14 -14.75
CA GLN A 18 -2.81 1.84 -13.98
C GLN A 18 -3.36 3.02 -13.15
N VAL A 19 -4.52 3.57 -13.53
CA VAL A 19 -5.20 4.62 -12.75
C VAL A 19 -5.76 4.03 -11.46
N GLU A 20 -6.47 2.92 -11.55
CA GLU A 20 -7.01 2.20 -10.39
C GLU A 20 -5.88 1.70 -9.47
N ALA A 21 -4.79 1.16 -10.04
CA ALA A 21 -3.64 0.74 -9.25
C ALA A 21 -2.98 1.89 -8.49
N LYS A 22 -2.85 3.08 -9.10
CA LYS A 22 -2.36 4.29 -8.39
C LYS A 22 -3.28 4.67 -7.25
N GLN A 23 -4.58 4.61 -7.47
CA GLN A 23 -5.58 4.95 -6.46
C GLN A 23 -5.56 3.96 -5.30
N PHE A 24 -5.46 2.67 -5.59
CA PHE A 24 -5.25 1.61 -4.59
C PHE A 24 -4.02 1.89 -3.73
N VAL A 25 -2.85 2.11 -4.35
CA VAL A 25 -1.60 2.38 -3.60
C VAL A 25 -1.73 3.61 -2.72
N LYS A 26 -2.37 4.68 -3.23
CA LYS A 26 -2.58 5.89 -2.44
C LYS A 26 -3.46 5.62 -1.22
N VAL A 27 -4.66 5.05 -1.43
CA VAL A 27 -5.61 4.78 -0.34
C VAL A 27 -5.00 3.81 0.69
N PHE A 28 -4.29 2.78 0.22
CA PHE A 28 -3.59 1.84 1.09
C PHE A 28 -2.55 2.56 1.96
N GLN A 29 -1.70 3.41 1.38
CA GLN A 29 -0.71 4.19 2.13
C GLN A 29 -1.34 5.16 3.14
N ASP A 30 -2.44 5.83 2.75
CA ASP A 30 -3.16 6.75 3.62
C ASP A 30 -3.69 6.01 4.87
N ILE A 31 -4.35 4.86 4.69
CA ILE A 31 -4.86 4.02 5.80
C ILE A 31 -3.73 3.57 6.73
N LEU A 32 -2.63 3.04 6.18
CA LEU A 32 -1.50 2.59 7.02
C LEU A 32 -0.89 3.75 7.82
N THR A 33 -0.83 4.94 7.22
CA THR A 33 -0.29 6.14 7.87
C THR A 33 -1.18 6.58 9.03
N GLU A 34 -2.50 6.60 8.83
CA GLU A 34 -3.48 6.92 9.88
C GLU A 34 -3.42 5.93 11.05
N GLU A 35 -3.26 4.64 10.76
CA GLU A 35 -3.13 3.61 11.79
C GLU A 35 -1.83 3.74 12.59
N LEU A 36 -0.71 4.07 11.94
CA LEU A 36 0.57 4.27 12.63
C LEU A 36 0.57 5.49 13.57
N GLN A 37 -0.32 6.46 13.38
CA GLN A 37 -0.47 7.59 14.29
C GLN A 37 -1.10 7.21 15.64
N GLN A 38 -1.70 6.03 15.74
CA GLN A 38 -2.39 5.57 16.96
C GLN A 38 -1.45 5.09 18.07
N ASN A 39 -0.13 5.31 17.95
CA ASN A 39 0.92 4.87 18.89
C ASN A 39 0.85 3.39 19.27
N ARG A 40 0.35 2.56 18.35
CA ARG A 40 0.27 1.11 18.48
C ARG A 40 0.98 0.47 17.29
N PRO A 41 1.64 -0.68 17.48
CA PRO A 41 2.19 -1.43 16.35
C PRO A 41 1.08 -1.81 15.35
N LEU A 42 1.33 -1.57 14.07
CA LEU A 42 0.47 -1.97 12.97
C LEU A 42 0.93 -3.32 12.44
N GLU A 43 0.15 -4.37 12.69
CA GLU A 43 0.42 -5.70 12.17
C GLU A 43 -0.30 -5.93 10.84
N LEU A 44 0.47 -6.12 9.77
CA LEU A 44 -0.02 -6.63 8.49
C LEU A 44 0.29 -8.13 8.40
N GLN A 45 -0.70 -8.95 8.73
CA GLN A 45 -0.56 -10.40 8.76
C GLN A 45 0.00 -10.95 7.43
N GLY A 46 1.05 -11.77 7.52
CA GLY A 46 1.73 -12.33 6.35
C GLY A 46 2.68 -11.37 5.63
N PHE A 47 2.81 -10.12 6.11
CA PHE A 47 3.73 -9.12 5.56
C PHE A 47 4.76 -8.68 6.61
N GLY A 48 4.30 -8.20 7.77
CA GLY A 48 5.16 -7.75 8.85
C GLY A 48 4.47 -6.78 9.80
N THR A 49 5.22 -6.32 10.80
CA THR A 49 4.77 -5.35 11.80
C THR A 49 5.50 -4.03 11.61
N PHE A 50 4.76 -2.93 11.65
CA PHE A 50 5.28 -1.57 11.57
C PHE A 50 5.10 -0.86 12.90
N SER A 51 6.08 -0.06 13.29
CA SER A 51 6.07 0.76 14.50
C SER A 51 6.62 2.14 14.16
N SER A 52 6.09 3.19 14.82
CA SER A 52 6.59 4.56 14.70
C SER A 52 7.94 4.77 15.39
#